data_AF-A0A950XC39-F1
#
_entry.id   AF-A0A950XC39-F1
#
_cell.length_a   1.000
_cell.length_b   1.000
_cell.length_c   1.000
_cell.angle_alpha   90.00
_cell.angle_beta   90.00
_cell.angle_gamma   90.00
#
_symmetry.space_group_name_H-M   'P 1'
#
loop_
_entity.id
_entity.type
_entity.pdbx_description
1 polymer ?
#
loop_
_entity_poly.entity_id
_entity_poly.type
_entity_poly.pdbx_seq_one_letter_code
_entity_poly.pdbx_strand_id
1 'polypeptide(L)'
;MEKKIRSAVLMQNSYFDHPTEEDLERFLLRRSQGEEIDLIETHILACESCVARLEALETEIPPLKLALEQSETERLQKEAARAEHRWTAWLTFPRLSLAGAAAVLLLGVALAPQFIRRASPPVAEITLSAYRGVETPVVPLNRPLHLHLNALDLAEGPVTVQIVNSNGFEIWKRNAAVHKDEVSISVPNLQTAGAHLLRLYSPAQANGPGELLREFAFRVK
;
A
#
# COMPACT_ATOMS: atom_id res chain seq x y z
N MET A 1 -45.73 25.30 57.20
CA MET A 1 -44.94 25.63 58.40
C MET A 1 -45.07 24.46 59.36
N GLU A 2 -44.01 24.12 60.10
CA GLU A 2 -43.98 23.09 61.17
C GLU A 2 -43.78 21.62 60.78
N LYS A 3 -42.80 21.43 59.90
CA LYS A 3 -41.82 20.33 59.98
C LYS A 3 -40.99 20.49 61.28
N LYS A 4 -41.52 20.14 62.47
CA LYS A 4 -40.69 20.18 63.70
C LYS A 4 -41.09 19.33 64.91
N ILE A 5 -41.96 18.32 64.77
CA ILE A 5 -42.40 17.53 65.94
C ILE A 5 -41.94 16.06 65.90
N ARG A 6 -41.40 15.55 64.79
CA ARG A 6 -40.99 14.14 64.70
C ARG A 6 -39.60 13.80 65.25
N SER A 7 -38.82 14.79 65.71
CA SER A 7 -37.41 14.57 66.09
C SER A 7 -37.17 14.22 67.56
N ALA A 8 -38.18 14.31 68.44
CA ALA A 8 -37.96 14.17 69.89
C ALA A 8 -38.38 12.82 70.49
N VAL A 9 -39.07 11.95 69.73
CA VAL A 9 -39.69 10.73 70.29
C VAL A 9 -38.83 9.46 70.12
N LEU A 10 -37.76 9.51 69.33
CA LEU A 10 -36.88 8.34 69.06
C LEU A 10 -35.61 8.26 69.91
N MET A 11 -35.38 9.17 70.87
CA MET A 11 -34.12 9.22 71.64
C MET A 11 -34.19 8.59 73.05
N GLN A 12 -35.30 7.97 73.48
CA GLN A 12 -35.44 7.50 74.87
C GLN A 12 -35.45 5.98 75.08
N ASN A 13 -35.40 5.16 74.03
CA ASN A 13 -35.36 3.69 74.16
C ASN A 13 -34.13 3.00 73.54
N SER A 14 -33.23 3.73 72.87
CA SER A 14 -32.10 3.12 72.12
C SER A 14 -30.99 2.52 72.99
N TYR A 15 -31.04 2.68 74.32
CA TYR A 15 -30.01 2.13 75.21
C TYR A 15 -30.24 0.66 75.58
N PHE A 16 -31.47 0.15 75.39
CA PHE A 16 -31.83 -1.24 75.71
C PHE A 16 -32.10 -2.10 74.47
N ASP A 17 -32.17 -1.49 73.30
CA ASP A 17 -32.34 -2.19 72.03
C ASP A 17 -30.97 -2.50 71.42
N HIS A 18 -30.83 -3.69 70.84
CA HIS A 18 -29.60 -4.05 70.13
C HIS A 18 -29.39 -3.14 68.91
N PRO A 19 -28.16 -2.64 68.67
CA PRO A 19 -27.81 -1.94 67.45
C PRO A 19 -28.18 -2.78 66.22
N THR A 20 -28.66 -2.10 65.18
CA THR A 20 -28.94 -2.77 63.91
C THR A 20 -27.65 -3.25 63.26
N GLU A 21 -27.76 -4.15 62.29
CA GLU A 21 -26.59 -4.68 61.59
C GLU A 21 -25.87 -3.57 60.82
N GLU A 22 -26.64 -2.66 60.20
CA GLU A 22 -26.12 -1.49 59.51
C GLU A 22 -25.37 -0.52 60.45
N ASP A 23 -25.81 -0.39 61.71
CA ASP A 23 -25.11 0.44 62.71
C ASP A 23 -23.76 -0.18 63.11
N LEU A 24 -23.72 -1.51 63.30
CA LEU A 24 -22.50 -2.25 63.61
C LEU A 24 -21.52 -2.25 62.42
N GLU A 25 -22.02 -2.39 61.19
CA GLU A 25 -21.21 -2.26 59.97
C GLU A 25 -20.62 -0.86 59.85
N ARG A 26 -21.41 0.20 60.05
CA ARG A 26 -20.90 1.59 60.02
C ARG A 26 -19.84 1.79 61.10
N PHE A 27 -20.03 1.19 62.28
CA PHE A 27 -19.07 1.26 63.37
C PHE A 27 -17.75 0.58 62.98
N LEU A 28 -17.79 -0.65 62.46
CA LEU A 28 -16.61 -1.37 61.95
C LEU A 28 -15.90 -0.64 60.81
N LEU A 29 -16.67 -0.02 59.92
CA LEU A 29 -16.16 0.76 58.80
C LEU A 29 -15.68 2.17 59.21
N ARG A 30 -15.72 2.51 60.51
CA ARG A 30 -15.35 3.83 61.06
C ARG A 30 -16.13 4.98 60.42
N ARG A 31 -17.41 4.75 60.12
CA ARG A 31 -18.34 5.74 59.56
C ARG A 31 -19.37 6.26 60.57
N SER A 32 -19.44 5.69 61.77
CA SER A 32 -20.29 6.19 62.85
C SER A 32 -19.80 7.54 63.37
N GLN A 33 -20.69 8.35 63.98
CA GLN A 33 -20.36 9.69 64.45
C GLN A 33 -20.71 9.92 65.92
N GLY A 34 -19.78 10.54 66.66
CA GLY A 34 -20.03 11.11 68.00
C GLY A 34 -20.81 10.19 68.93
N GLU A 35 -22.04 10.59 69.25
CA GLU A 35 -22.96 9.87 70.14
C GLU A 35 -23.26 8.42 69.70
N GLU A 36 -23.25 8.14 68.39
CA GLU A 36 -23.46 6.78 67.86
C GLU A 36 -22.32 5.83 68.24
N ILE A 37 -21.08 6.33 68.26
CA ILE A 37 -19.89 5.55 68.68
C ILE A 37 -20.03 5.20 70.15
N ASP A 38 -20.29 6.22 70.99
CA ASP A 38 -20.39 6.05 72.44
C ASP A 38 -21.50 5.06 72.84
N LEU A 39 -22.66 5.13 72.17
CA LEU A 39 -23.77 4.21 72.40
C LEU A 39 -23.42 2.77 72.00
N ILE A 40 -22.82 2.57 70.82
CA ILE A 40 -22.45 1.24 70.32
C ILE A 40 -21.34 0.63 71.18
N GLU A 41 -20.30 1.38 71.53
CA GLU A 41 -19.22 0.89 72.41
C GLU A 41 -19.75 0.48 73.78
N THR A 42 -20.58 1.33 74.38
CA THR A 42 -21.18 1.05 75.69
C THR A 42 -22.07 -0.19 75.64
N HIS A 43 -22.83 -0.38 74.56
CA HIS A 43 -23.67 -1.57 74.37
C HIS A 43 -22.85 -2.84 74.16
N ILE A 44 -21.80 -2.79 73.32
CA ILE A 44 -20.93 -3.96 73.02
C ILE A 44 -20.21 -4.43 74.29
N LEU A 45 -19.78 -3.51 75.16
CA LEU A 45 -19.15 -3.86 76.44
C LEU A 45 -20.06 -4.67 77.38
N ALA A 46 -21.39 -4.55 77.22
CA ALA A 46 -22.38 -5.21 78.07
C ALA A 46 -23.12 -6.37 77.38
N CYS A 47 -22.89 -6.61 76.08
CA CYS A 47 -23.73 -7.49 75.26
C CYS A 47 -22.93 -8.47 74.38
N GLU A 48 -22.82 -9.72 74.83
CA GLU A 48 -22.09 -10.79 74.11
C GLU A 48 -22.67 -11.09 72.71
N SER A 49 -23.99 -10.99 72.53
CA SER A 49 -24.58 -11.22 71.20
C SER A 49 -24.21 -10.15 70.19
N CYS A 50 -23.99 -8.91 70.64
CA CYS A 50 -23.50 -7.84 69.77
C CYS A 50 -22.01 -7.99 69.47
N VAL A 51 -21.21 -8.50 70.42
CA VAL A 51 -19.81 -8.89 70.16
C VAL A 51 -19.73 -9.97 69.08
N ALA A 52 -20.50 -11.06 69.22
CA ALA A 52 -20.51 -12.15 68.25
C ALA A 52 -20.95 -11.69 66.84
N ARG A 53 -21.93 -10.79 66.76
CA ARG A 53 -22.35 -10.17 65.49
C ARG A 53 -21.25 -9.29 64.89
N LEU A 54 -20.54 -8.54 65.72
CA LEU A 54 -19.42 -7.72 65.27
C LEU A 54 -18.27 -8.57 64.71
N GLU A 55 -17.91 -9.66 65.39
CA GLU A 55 -16.89 -10.62 64.94
C GLU A 55 -17.26 -11.29 63.61
N ALA A 56 -18.54 -11.61 63.42
CA ALA A 56 -19.04 -12.13 62.15
C ALA A 56 -18.86 -11.10 61.02
N LEU A 57 -19.27 -9.85 61.25
CA LEU A 57 -19.11 -8.77 60.27
C LEU A 57 -17.63 -8.47 59.97
N GLU A 58 -16.72 -8.53 60.96
CA GLU A 58 -15.28 -8.40 60.74
C GLU A 58 -14.72 -9.48 59.80
N THR A 59 -15.31 -10.67 59.81
CA THR A 59 -14.93 -11.79 58.94
C THR A 59 -15.55 -11.66 57.53
N GLU A 60 -16.76 -11.12 57.43
CA GLU A 60 -17.53 -11.04 56.18
C GLU A 60 -17.21 -9.80 55.32
N ILE A 61 -16.86 -8.67 55.93
CA ILE A 61 -16.57 -7.41 55.22
C ILE A 61 -15.33 -7.52 54.30
N PRO A 62 -14.18 -8.08 54.73
CA PRO A 62 -12.98 -8.17 53.89
C PRO A 62 -13.17 -8.91 52.55
N PRO A 63 -13.76 -10.13 52.49
CA PRO A 63 -13.96 -10.80 51.21
C PRO A 63 -14.93 -10.05 50.29
N LEU A 64 -15.94 -9.36 50.85
CA LEU A 64 -16.86 -8.55 50.06
C LEU A 64 -16.14 -7.34 49.42
N LYS A 65 -15.24 -6.68 50.16
CA LYS A 65 -14.41 -5.60 49.61
C LYS A 65 -13.50 -6.09 48.47
N LEU A 66 -12.85 -7.23 48.65
CA LEU A 66 -12.00 -7.83 47.62
C LEU A 66 -12.80 -8.18 46.36
N ALA A 67 -13.99 -8.77 46.51
CA ALA A 67 -14.87 -9.09 45.40
C ALA A 67 -15.32 -7.83 44.64
N LEU A 68 -15.59 -6.73 45.35
CA LEU A 68 -15.96 -5.45 44.74
C LEU A 68 -14.80 -4.87 43.92
N GLU A 69 -13.58 -4.84 44.46
CA GLU A 69 -12.38 -4.36 43.75
C GLU A 69 -12.09 -5.20 42.50
N GLN A 70 -12.24 -6.53 42.60
CA GLN A 70 -12.10 -7.43 41.45
C GLN A 70 -13.16 -7.13 40.37
N SER A 71 -14.41 -6.89 40.78
CA SER A 71 -15.48 -6.55 39.83
C SER A 71 -15.21 -5.22 39.11
N GLU A 72 -14.74 -4.20 39.83
CA GLU A 72 -14.39 -2.90 39.25
C GLU A 72 -13.22 -3.01 38.27
N THR A 73 -12.16 -3.72 38.65
CA THR A 73 -11.00 -3.93 37.78
C THR A 73 -11.36 -4.73 36.52
N GLU A 74 -12.17 -5.79 36.64
CA GLU A 74 -12.69 -6.50 35.49
C GLU A 74 -13.56 -5.62 34.59
N ARG A 75 -14.38 -4.73 35.18
CA ARG A 75 -15.22 -3.82 34.40
C ARG A 75 -14.36 -2.85 33.60
N LEU A 76 -13.34 -2.25 34.22
CA LEU A 76 -12.40 -1.36 33.56
C LEU A 76 -11.62 -2.08 32.46
N GLN A 77 -11.18 -3.33 32.69
CA GLN A 77 -10.51 -4.14 31.67
C GLN A 77 -11.43 -4.47 30.49
N LYS A 78 -12.69 -4.84 30.76
CA LYS A 78 -13.70 -5.10 29.71
C LYS A 78 -14.02 -3.84 28.91
N GLU A 79 -14.12 -2.69 29.56
CA GLU A 79 -14.32 -1.38 28.92
C GLU A 79 -13.11 -1.00 28.04
N ALA A 80 -11.89 -1.18 28.55
CA ALA A 80 -10.65 -0.94 27.81
C ALA A 80 -10.53 -1.88 26.59
N ALA A 81 -10.76 -3.18 26.76
CA ALA A 81 -10.73 -4.15 25.68
C ALA A 81 -11.79 -3.85 24.60
N ARG A 82 -12.99 -3.40 25.00
CA ARG A 82 -14.03 -2.94 24.06
C ARG A 82 -13.58 -1.68 23.31
N ALA A 83 -12.91 -0.73 23.97
CA ALA A 83 -12.40 0.47 23.33
C ALA A 83 -11.31 0.14 22.29
N GLU A 84 -10.35 -0.72 22.64
CA GLU A 84 -9.31 -1.20 21.73
C GLU A 84 -9.89 -1.94 20.52
N HIS A 85 -10.87 -2.81 20.74
CA HIS A 85 -11.54 -3.52 19.65
C HIS A 85 -12.33 -2.56 18.74
N ARG A 86 -12.93 -1.48 19.28
CA ARG A 86 -13.63 -0.47 18.46
C ARG A 86 -12.66 0.36 17.61
N TRP A 87 -11.50 0.72 18.15
CA TRP A 87 -10.46 1.45 17.41
C TRP A 87 -9.85 0.60 16.30
N THR A 88 -9.52 -0.65 16.58
CA THR A 88 -9.01 -1.59 15.57
C THR A 88 -10.06 -1.97 14.54
N ALA A 89 -11.34 -2.10 14.92
CA ALA A 89 -12.45 -2.33 13.99
C ALA A 89 -12.66 -1.15 13.01
N TRP A 90 -12.41 0.10 13.43
CA TRP A 90 -12.46 1.26 12.54
C TRP A 90 -11.30 1.29 11.52
N LEU A 91 -10.13 0.79 11.91
CA LEU A 91 -8.99 0.62 11.00
C LEU A 91 -9.14 -0.60 10.07
N THR A 92 -9.94 -1.58 10.46
CA THR A 92 -10.19 -2.82 9.69
C THR A 92 -11.54 -2.80 8.98
N PHE A 93 -12.03 -1.63 8.55
CA PHE A 93 -13.15 -1.62 7.60
C PHE A 93 -12.67 -2.19 6.24
N PRO A 94 -13.30 -3.25 5.69
CA PRO A 94 -13.02 -3.76 4.35
C PRO A 94 -13.30 -2.72 3.24
N ARG A 95 -13.93 -1.59 3.60
CA ARG A 95 -14.16 -0.44 2.72
C ARG A 95 -12.88 0.34 2.39
N LEU A 96 -11.86 0.34 3.26
CA LEU A 96 -10.56 0.95 2.94
C LEU A 96 -9.78 0.09 1.92
N SER A 97 -9.92 -1.23 1.99
CA SER A 97 -9.41 -2.17 0.97
C SER A 97 -10.09 -1.93 -0.38
N LEU A 98 -11.42 -1.76 -0.39
CA LEU A 98 -12.17 -1.48 -1.62
C LEU A 98 -11.83 -0.10 -2.23
N ALA A 99 -11.71 0.93 -1.40
CA ALA A 99 -11.33 2.28 -1.84
C ALA A 99 -9.88 2.32 -2.34
N GLY A 100 -8.97 1.60 -1.67
CA GLY A 100 -7.58 1.44 -2.12
C GLY A 100 -7.48 0.71 -3.45
N ALA A 101 -8.22 -0.39 -3.62
CA ALA A 101 -8.26 -1.13 -4.88
C ALA A 101 -8.83 -0.28 -6.03
N ALA A 102 -9.89 0.48 -5.77
CA ALA A 102 -10.47 1.41 -6.74
C ALA A 102 -9.49 2.54 -7.11
N ALA A 103 -8.77 3.10 -6.13
CA ALA A 103 -7.77 4.14 -6.38
C ALA A 103 -6.59 3.62 -7.22
N VAL A 104 -6.10 2.41 -6.94
CA VAL A 104 -5.02 1.77 -7.72
C VAL A 104 -5.49 1.45 -9.15
N LEU A 105 -6.73 0.97 -9.32
CA LEU A 105 -7.31 0.75 -10.65
C LEU A 105 -7.46 2.04 -11.44
N LEU A 106 -7.95 3.12 -10.82
CA LEU A 106 -8.09 4.42 -11.47
C LEU A 106 -6.72 5.01 -11.85
N LEU A 107 -5.73 4.90 -10.96
CA LEU A 107 -4.36 5.34 -11.24
C LEU A 107 -3.73 4.52 -12.36
N GLY A 108 -3.94 3.20 -12.34
CA GLY A 108 -3.50 2.27 -13.39
C GLY A 108 -4.12 2.61 -14.75
N VAL A 109 -5.43 2.84 -14.82
CA VAL A 109 -6.13 3.23 -16.06
C VAL A 109 -5.68 4.61 -16.55
N ALA A 110 -5.45 5.57 -15.65
CA ALA A 110 -5.00 6.91 -16.00
C ALA A 110 -3.54 6.95 -16.51
N LEU A 111 -2.66 6.11 -15.95
CA LEU A 111 -1.24 6.06 -16.30
C LEU A 111 -0.92 5.06 -17.43
N ALA A 112 -1.70 3.99 -17.59
CA ALA A 112 -1.54 2.99 -18.66
C ALA A 112 -1.33 3.59 -20.07
N PRO A 113 -2.14 4.56 -20.54
CA PRO A 113 -1.94 5.12 -21.88
C PRO A 113 -0.62 5.89 -22.01
N GLN A 114 -0.04 6.38 -20.92
CA GLN A 114 1.23 7.12 -20.95
C GLN A 114 2.44 6.20 -21.13
N PHE A 115 2.38 5.00 -20.54
CA PHE A 115 3.40 3.97 -20.71
C PHE A 115 3.31 3.28 -22.07
N ILE A 116 2.08 3.00 -22.55
CA ILE A 116 1.86 2.40 -23.87
C ILE A 116 2.26 3.36 -24.99
N ARG A 117 1.98 4.67 -24.85
CA ARG A 117 2.42 5.69 -25.83
C ARG A 117 3.93 5.94 -25.86
N ARG A 118 4.67 5.56 -24.81
CA ARG A 118 6.14 5.60 -24.80
C ARG A 118 6.77 4.38 -25.48
N ALA A 119 6.02 3.31 -25.72
CA ALA A 119 6.53 2.03 -26.20
C ALA A 119 6.67 1.91 -27.73
N SER A 120 6.31 2.92 -28.52
CA SER A 120 6.62 2.93 -29.95
C SER A 120 6.64 4.35 -30.51
N PRO A 121 7.80 4.92 -30.86
CA PRO A 121 7.82 6.01 -31.81
C PRO A 121 7.20 5.52 -33.13
N PRO A 122 6.43 6.35 -33.84
CA PRO A 122 5.90 5.98 -35.15
C PRO A 122 7.07 5.61 -36.06
N VAL A 123 7.02 4.40 -36.59
CA VAL A 123 7.94 3.90 -37.62
C VAL A 123 7.88 4.85 -38.80
N ALA A 124 9.01 5.47 -39.14
CA ALA A 124 9.13 6.23 -40.37
C ALA A 124 9.38 5.21 -41.50
N GLU A 125 8.37 5.02 -42.35
CA GLU A 125 8.49 4.26 -43.58
C GLU A 125 9.17 5.15 -44.63
N ILE A 126 10.38 4.75 -45.06
CA ILE A 126 11.17 5.54 -46.01
C ILE A 126 11.55 4.62 -47.17
N THR A 127 10.98 4.91 -48.34
CA THR A 127 11.36 4.26 -49.60
C THR A 127 12.63 4.91 -50.13
N LEU A 128 13.70 4.12 -50.27
CA LEU A 128 14.97 4.57 -50.83
C LEU A 128 15.04 4.14 -52.31
N SER A 129 14.55 4.99 -53.20
CA SER A 129 14.71 4.81 -54.64
C SER A 129 15.95 5.54 -55.13
N ALA A 130 16.95 4.82 -55.65
CA ALA A 130 18.10 5.42 -56.29
C ALA A 130 17.74 5.82 -57.74
N TYR A 131 17.37 7.09 -57.95
CA TYR A 131 17.44 7.70 -59.27
C TYR A 131 18.82 8.34 -59.41
N ARG A 132 19.49 8.18 -60.56
CA ARG A 132 20.75 8.89 -60.85
C ARG A 132 20.43 10.38 -60.98
N GLY A 133 20.38 11.10 -59.85
CA GLY A 133 20.00 12.51 -59.78
C GLY A 133 19.76 13.03 -58.36
N VAL A 134 20.81 13.62 -57.77
CA VAL A 134 20.85 14.74 -56.79
C VAL A 134 20.16 14.63 -55.41
N GLU A 135 19.13 13.81 -55.18
CA GLU A 135 18.45 13.80 -53.87
C GLU A 135 18.97 12.70 -52.94
N THR A 136 19.68 13.11 -51.87
CA THR A 136 20.08 12.20 -50.78
C THR A 136 18.95 12.14 -49.75
N PRO A 137 18.27 11.00 -49.59
CA PRO A 137 17.15 10.88 -48.66
C PRO A 137 17.61 11.19 -47.22
N VAL A 138 16.83 12.02 -46.54
CA VAL A 138 17.09 12.43 -45.16
C VAL A 138 16.22 11.61 -44.22
N VAL A 139 16.86 11.03 -43.21
CA VAL A 139 16.29 10.03 -42.32
C VAL A 139 16.40 10.51 -40.87
N PRO A 140 15.38 10.34 -40.02
CA PRO A 140 15.40 10.86 -38.65
C PRO A 140 16.40 10.11 -37.75
N LEU A 141 17.17 10.86 -36.97
CA LEU A 141 18.05 10.34 -35.93
C LEU A 141 17.26 9.65 -34.81
N ASN A 142 17.84 8.61 -34.21
CA ASN A 142 17.29 7.91 -33.03
C ASN A 142 15.88 7.30 -33.20
N ARG A 143 15.48 7.00 -34.43
CA ARG A 143 14.22 6.28 -34.71
C ARG A 143 14.49 4.94 -35.40
N PRO A 144 13.68 3.90 -35.14
CA PRO A 144 13.70 2.69 -35.95
C PRO A 144 13.26 3.02 -37.37
N LEU A 145 13.92 2.41 -38.35
CA LEU A 145 13.73 2.71 -39.77
C LEU A 145 13.32 1.45 -40.51
N HIS A 146 12.28 1.56 -41.32
CA HIS A 146 11.92 0.54 -42.28
C HIS A 146 12.33 1.05 -43.66
N LEU A 147 13.36 0.41 -44.22
CA LEU A 147 13.97 0.81 -45.48
C LEU A 147 13.53 -0.15 -46.57
N HIS A 148 13.00 0.42 -47.64
CA HIS A 148 12.65 -0.28 -48.87
C HIS A 148 13.70 0.06 -49.92
N LEU A 149 14.51 -0.94 -50.30
CA LEU A 149 15.62 -0.77 -51.24
C LEU A 149 15.19 -1.28 -52.61
N ASN A 150 15.30 -0.43 -53.62
CA ASN A 150 15.09 -0.86 -54.99
C ASN A 150 16.21 -1.82 -55.42
N ALA A 151 15.85 -3.06 -55.73
CA ALA A 151 16.72 -4.13 -56.21
C ALA A 151 16.35 -4.56 -57.65
N LEU A 152 15.83 -3.63 -58.47
CA LEU A 152 15.59 -3.85 -59.90
C LEU A 152 16.84 -4.45 -60.56
N ASP A 153 16.67 -5.49 -61.37
CA ASP A 153 17.75 -6.22 -62.06
C ASP A 153 18.68 -7.05 -61.14
N LEU A 154 18.34 -7.26 -59.86
CA LEU A 154 19.02 -8.24 -59.01
C LEU A 154 18.25 -9.57 -59.01
N ALA A 155 18.97 -10.69 -59.04
CA ALA A 155 18.37 -12.01 -58.90
C ALA A 155 17.70 -12.19 -57.53
N GLU A 156 16.53 -12.83 -57.50
CA GLU A 156 15.88 -13.20 -56.25
C GLU A 156 16.77 -14.17 -55.45
N GLY A 157 16.88 -13.94 -54.14
CA GLY A 157 17.74 -14.76 -53.29
C GLY A 157 18.33 -14.03 -52.10
N PRO A 158 19.14 -14.73 -51.28
CA PRO A 158 19.76 -14.15 -50.11
C PRO A 158 20.78 -13.08 -50.50
N VAL A 159 20.83 -12.00 -49.72
CA VAL A 159 21.81 -10.92 -49.84
C VAL A 159 22.27 -10.47 -48.46
N THR A 160 23.46 -9.89 -48.36
CA THR A 160 23.95 -9.29 -47.12
C THR A 160 23.85 -7.78 -47.21
N VAL A 161 23.16 -7.16 -46.26
CA VAL A 161 23.03 -5.70 -46.16
C VAL A 161 23.96 -5.18 -45.09
N GLN A 162 24.69 -4.12 -45.41
CA GLN A 162 25.62 -3.44 -44.50
C GLN A 162 25.35 -1.94 -44.52
N ILE A 163 25.42 -1.28 -43.37
CA ILE A 163 25.38 0.17 -43.25
C ILE A 163 26.71 0.64 -42.68
N VAL A 164 27.32 1.60 -43.37
CA VAL A 164 28.57 2.23 -42.97
C VAL A 164 28.40 3.74 -42.79
N ASN A 165 29.18 4.35 -41.90
CA ASN A 165 29.23 5.81 -41.77
C ASN A 165 30.15 6.44 -42.84
N SER A 166 30.27 7.78 -42.78
CA SER A 166 31.17 8.56 -43.63
C SER A 166 32.65 8.16 -43.52
N ASN A 167 33.05 7.51 -42.43
CA ASN A 167 34.42 7.03 -42.21
C ASN A 167 34.62 5.59 -42.68
N GLY A 168 33.58 4.96 -43.26
CA GLY A 168 33.60 3.57 -43.73
C GLY A 168 33.47 2.53 -42.61
N PHE A 169 33.19 2.95 -41.37
CA PHE A 169 32.99 2.04 -40.24
C PHE A 169 31.62 1.37 -40.30
N GLU A 170 31.58 0.04 -40.13
CA GLU A 170 30.35 -0.75 -40.10
C GLU A 170 29.55 -0.44 -38.83
N ILE A 171 28.36 0.12 -39.00
CA ILE A 171 27.43 0.39 -37.89
C ILE A 171 26.43 -0.75 -37.74
N TRP A 172 26.07 -1.39 -38.85
CA TRP A 172 25.05 -2.43 -38.85
C TRP A 172 25.22 -3.37 -40.03
N LYS A 173 24.94 -4.66 -39.82
CA LYS A 173 24.98 -5.69 -40.85
C LYS A 173 23.94 -6.76 -40.59
N ARG A 174 23.28 -7.24 -41.65
CA ARG A 174 22.25 -8.27 -41.57
C ARG A 174 22.06 -8.99 -42.91
N ASN A 175 21.66 -10.26 -42.86
CA ASN A 175 21.21 -10.99 -44.03
C ASN A 175 19.74 -10.64 -44.35
N ALA A 176 19.46 -10.37 -45.62
CA ALA A 176 18.12 -10.14 -46.16
C ALA A 176 17.92 -10.99 -47.42
N ALA A 177 16.79 -10.85 -48.08
CA ALA A 177 16.54 -11.47 -49.36
C ALA A 177 15.94 -10.46 -50.32
N VAL A 178 16.31 -10.56 -51.60
CA VAL A 178 15.64 -9.87 -52.70
C VAL A 178 14.36 -10.64 -53.00
N HIS A 179 13.22 -9.96 -52.96
CA HIS A 179 11.92 -10.51 -53.34
C HIS A 179 11.19 -9.48 -54.20
N LYS A 180 10.79 -9.86 -55.43
CA LYS A 180 10.07 -8.97 -56.36
C LYS A 180 10.75 -7.61 -56.57
N ASP A 181 12.05 -7.64 -56.93
CA ASP A 181 12.87 -6.44 -57.19
C ASP A 181 13.04 -5.48 -56.00
N GLU A 182 12.79 -5.96 -54.77
CA GLU A 182 12.91 -5.14 -53.56
C GLU A 182 13.60 -5.88 -52.42
N VAL A 183 14.31 -5.12 -51.58
CA VAL A 183 14.83 -5.60 -50.29
C VAL A 183 14.27 -4.73 -49.18
N SER A 184 13.42 -5.32 -48.34
CA SER A 184 12.87 -4.65 -47.16
C SER A 184 13.65 -5.02 -45.91
N ILE A 185 14.14 -4.03 -45.17
CA ILE A 185 14.86 -4.23 -43.92
C ILE A 185 14.39 -3.30 -42.80
N SER A 186 14.44 -3.80 -41.57
CA SER A 186 14.27 -2.98 -40.37
C SER A 186 15.61 -2.73 -39.72
N VAL A 187 16.00 -1.45 -39.68
CA VAL A 187 17.23 -0.98 -39.06
C VAL A 187 16.88 -0.44 -37.68
N PRO A 188 17.59 -0.87 -36.60
CA PRO A 188 17.43 -0.26 -35.29
C PRO A 188 17.85 1.22 -35.31
N ASN A 189 17.61 1.92 -34.21
CA ASN A 189 17.91 3.35 -34.12
C ASN A 189 19.38 3.66 -34.43
N LEU A 190 19.62 4.44 -35.48
CA LEU A 190 20.93 4.98 -35.82
C LEU A 190 21.25 6.15 -34.87
N GLN A 191 22.38 6.05 -34.15
CA GLN A 191 22.81 7.03 -33.15
C GLN A 191 23.75 8.10 -33.72
N THR A 192 24.29 7.87 -34.90
CA THR A 192 25.25 8.76 -35.55
C THR A 192 24.54 9.60 -36.61
N ALA A 193 24.60 10.91 -36.48
CA ALA A 193 24.13 11.83 -37.52
C ALA A 193 25.16 11.94 -38.67
N GLY A 194 24.70 12.30 -39.86
CA GLY A 194 25.58 12.55 -41.01
C GLY A 194 25.36 11.59 -42.18
N ALA A 195 26.31 11.57 -43.10
CA ALA A 195 26.24 10.77 -44.32
C ALA A 195 26.51 9.29 -44.02
N HIS A 196 25.64 8.43 -44.53
CA HIS A 196 25.71 6.98 -44.39
C HIS A 196 25.56 6.34 -45.76
N LEU A 197 26.19 5.18 -45.93
CA LEU A 197 26.08 4.34 -47.12
C LEU A 197 25.50 2.99 -46.71
N LEU A 198 24.46 2.55 -47.42
CA LEU A 198 23.92 1.21 -47.33
C LEU A 198 24.42 0.41 -48.53
N ARG A 199 25.02 -0.74 -48.26
CA ARG A 199 25.65 -1.62 -49.24
C ARG A 199 24.95 -2.97 -49.26
N LEU A 200 24.63 -3.45 -50.45
CA LEU A 200 24.12 -4.79 -50.71
C LEU A 200 25.24 -5.65 -51.28
N TYR A 201 25.49 -6.80 -50.66
CA TYR A 201 26.46 -7.78 -51.10
C TYR A 201 25.78 -9.09 -51.50
N SER A 202 26.38 -9.82 -52.42
CA SER A 202 26.02 -11.21 -52.67
C SER A 202 26.34 -12.07 -51.44
N PRO A 203 25.73 -13.27 -51.31
CA PRO A 203 26.05 -14.19 -50.23
C PRO A 203 27.55 -14.47 -50.17
N ALA A 204 28.11 -14.48 -48.96
CA ALA A 204 29.50 -14.89 -48.77
C ALA A 204 29.69 -16.32 -49.29
N GLN A 205 30.65 -16.50 -50.18
CA GLN A 205 31.02 -17.81 -50.72
C GLN A 205 32.14 -18.42 -49.88
N ALA A 206 32.35 -19.73 -49.97
CA ALA A 206 33.37 -20.44 -49.18
C ALA A 206 34.80 -19.89 -49.33
N ASN A 207 35.08 -19.11 -50.40
CA ASN A 207 36.40 -18.63 -50.76
C ASN A 207 36.57 -17.09 -50.69
N GLY A 208 35.64 -16.33 -50.10
CA GLY A 208 35.83 -14.89 -49.96
C GLY A 208 34.58 -14.10 -49.55
N PRO A 209 34.74 -12.79 -49.26
CA PRO A 209 33.60 -11.91 -49.02
C PRO A 209 32.71 -11.82 -50.27
N GLY A 210 31.41 -11.62 -50.05
CA GLY A 210 30.46 -11.42 -51.13
C GLY A 210 30.82 -10.19 -51.99
N GLU A 211 30.43 -10.23 -53.26
CA GLU A 211 30.59 -9.13 -54.21
C GLU A 211 29.60 -8.00 -53.92
N LEU A 212 30.02 -6.74 -54.05
CA LEU A 212 29.14 -5.58 -53.87
C LEU A 212 28.18 -5.46 -55.06
N LEU A 213 26.88 -5.61 -54.80
CA LEU A 213 25.82 -5.55 -55.81
C LEU A 213 25.28 -4.13 -56.01
N ARG A 214 25.08 -3.39 -54.92
CA ARG A 214 24.48 -2.03 -54.98
C ARG A 214 24.84 -1.21 -53.75
N GLU A 215 24.90 0.11 -53.91
CA GLU A 215 25.12 1.06 -52.82
C GLU A 215 24.08 2.19 -52.87
N PHE A 216 23.61 2.61 -51.69
CA PHE A 216 22.64 3.69 -51.51
C PHE A 216 23.16 4.70 -50.48
N ALA A 217 23.23 5.97 -50.87
CA ALA A 217 23.61 7.05 -49.97
C ALA A 217 22.37 7.68 -49.31
N PHE A 218 22.43 7.89 -47.99
CA PHE A 218 21.40 8.58 -47.25
C PHE A 218 22.02 9.42 -46.13
N ARG A 219 21.27 10.37 -45.57
CA ARG A 219 21.74 11.26 -44.51
C ARG A 219 20.85 11.16 -43.29
N VAL A 220 21.46 10.92 -42.13
CA VAL A 220 20.76 10.90 -40.84
C VAL A 220 20.81 12.31 -40.23
N LYS A 221 19.66 12.88 -39.88
CA LYS A 221 19.51 14.19 -39.22
C LYS A 221 18.54 14.14 -38.05
#